data_AF-A0A914PXW3-F1
#
_entry.id   AF-A0A914PXW3-F1
#
_cell.length_a   1.000
_cell.length_b   1.000
_cell.length_c   1.000
_cell.angle_alpha   90.00
_cell.angle_beta   90.00
_cell.angle_gamma   90.00
#
_symmetry.space_group_name_H-M   'P 1'
#
loop_
_entity.id
_entity.type
_entity.pdbx_description
1 polymer ?
#
loop_
_entity_poly.entity_id
_entity_poly.type
_entity_poly.pdbx_seq_one_letter_code
_entity_poly.pdbx_strand_id
1 'polypeptide(L)'
;MSSSKVALCAFILIISAVCVLTFDKKSAVGPCILGRCQPGHVCSNGECYPKMKDYKAGGVDSDVKASNVIGPCVNGLCPKGHECVSNKCYKSMLS
;
A
#
# COMPACT_ATOMS: atom_id res chain seq x y z
N MET A 1 5.34 -10.93 50.46
CA MET A 1 5.04 -11.16 49.02
C MET A 1 6.28 -11.73 48.35
N SER A 2 6.18 -12.90 47.72
CA SER A 2 7.34 -13.68 47.27
C SER A 2 8.08 -13.00 46.11
N SER A 3 9.38 -12.74 46.31
CA SER A 3 10.31 -12.14 45.35
C SER A 3 10.33 -12.86 43.99
N SER A 4 9.95 -14.14 43.94
CA SER A 4 9.78 -14.92 42.71
C SER A 4 8.66 -14.40 41.80
N LYS A 5 7.58 -13.85 42.36
CA LYS A 5 6.47 -13.30 41.56
C LYS A 5 6.85 -11.97 40.90
N VAL A 6 7.69 -11.19 41.57
CA VAL A 6 8.19 -9.90 41.07
C VAL A 6 9.16 -10.11 39.90
N ALA A 7 10.05 -11.08 40.02
CA ALA A 7 10.96 -11.47 38.93
C ALA A 7 10.19 -11.99 37.70
N LEU A 8 9.18 -12.85 37.90
CA LEU A 8 8.36 -13.40 36.82
C LEU A 8 7.61 -12.30 36.05
N CYS A 9 7.02 -11.32 36.77
CA CYS A 9 6.35 -10.19 36.14
C CYS A 9 7.30 -9.30 35.34
N ALA A 10 8.52 -9.05 35.84
CA ALA A 10 9.51 -8.24 35.14
C ALA A 10 9.97 -8.91 33.82
N PHE A 11 10.18 -10.22 33.81
CA PHE A 11 10.53 -10.97 32.60
C PHE A 11 9.42 -10.91 31.54
N ILE A 12 8.15 -11.07 31.95
CA ILE A 12 7.00 -11.00 31.03
C ILE A 12 6.87 -9.60 30.41
N LEU A 13 7.08 -8.54 31.19
CA LEU A 13 7.04 -7.16 30.68
C LEU A 13 8.17 -6.90 29.66
N ILE A 14 9.38 -7.37 29.93
CA ILE A 14 10.52 -7.23 29.02
C ILE A 14 10.28 -7.99 27.71
N ILE A 15 9.79 -9.23 27.78
CA ILE A 15 9.47 -10.03 26.58
C ILE A 15 8.37 -9.36 25.75
N SER A 16 7.33 -8.83 26.40
CA SER A 16 6.23 -8.14 25.71
C SER A 16 6.66 -6.86 24.99
N ALA A 17 7.63 -6.12 25.54
CA ALA A 17 8.19 -4.91 24.91
C ALA A 17 9.04 -5.24 23.67
N VAL A 18 9.71 -6.39 23.66
CA VAL A 18 10.56 -6.83 22.53
C VAL A 18 9.72 -7.37 21.36
N CYS A 19 8.59 -8.03 21.63
CA CYS A 19 7.73 -8.61 20.60
C CYS A 19 7.04 -7.59 19.67
N VAL A 20 6.93 -6.31 20.04
CA VAL A 20 6.17 -5.31 19.28
C VAL A 20 6.94 -4.75 18.06
N LEU A 21 8.26 -5.01 17.94
CA LEU A 21 9.10 -4.37 16.91
C LEU A 21 9.28 -5.14 15.61
N THR A 22 8.63 -6.29 15.42
CA THR A 22 8.77 -7.08 14.18
C THR A 22 7.53 -6.93 13.27
N PHE A 23 7.26 -5.71 12.82
CA PHE A 23 6.39 -5.47 11.66
C PHE A 23 7.19 -5.74 10.37
N ASP A 24 7.44 -7.00 10.04
CA ASP A 24 8.03 -7.38 8.75
C ASP A 24 6.98 -7.24 7.65
N LYS A 25 6.79 -6.02 7.14
CA LYS A 25 6.06 -5.78 5.89
C LYS A 25 6.95 -6.13 4.70
N LYS A 26 7.38 -7.39 4.56
CA LYS A 26 7.79 -7.90 3.24
C LYS A 26 6.52 -8.14 2.41
N SER A 27 6.14 -7.14 1.61
CA SER A 27 4.98 -7.22 0.70
C SER A 27 5.23 -8.13 -0.53
N ALA A 28 6.12 -9.12 -0.41
CA ALA A 28 6.33 -10.11 -1.44
C ALA A 28 5.13 -11.06 -1.46
N VAL A 29 4.47 -11.19 -2.61
CA VAL A 29 3.29 -12.07 -2.76
C VAL A 29 3.66 -13.49 -3.21
N GLY A 30 4.91 -13.71 -3.62
CA GLY A 30 5.41 -15.01 -4.07
C GLY A 30 6.70 -14.91 -4.90
N PRO A 31 7.28 -16.04 -5.33
CA PRO A 31 8.46 -16.06 -6.18
C PRO A 31 8.11 -15.67 -7.63
N CYS A 32 9.13 -15.25 -8.39
CA CYS A 32 8.98 -15.10 -9.83
C CYS A 32 9.00 -16.47 -10.52
N ILE A 33 8.04 -16.72 -11.39
CA ILE A 33 8.00 -17.94 -12.21
C ILE A 33 8.53 -17.56 -13.60
N LEU A 34 9.71 -18.08 -13.96
CA LEU A 34 10.40 -17.75 -15.22
C LEU A 34 10.58 -16.23 -15.41
N GLY A 35 10.89 -15.50 -14.33
CA GLY A 35 11.05 -14.04 -14.35
C GLY A 35 9.74 -13.25 -14.50
N ARG A 36 8.57 -13.90 -14.38
CA ARG A 36 7.26 -13.27 -14.50
C ARG A 36 6.44 -13.38 -13.21
N CYS A 37 5.47 -12.48 -13.10
CA CYS A 37 4.52 -12.40 -12.00
C CYS A 37 3.09 -12.28 -12.55
N GLN A 38 2.10 -12.53 -11.70
CA GLN A 38 0.68 -12.29 -12.02
C GLN A 38 0.43 -10.82 -12.42
N PRO A 39 -0.66 -10.52 -13.16
CA PRO A 39 -1.01 -9.14 -13.50
C PRO A 39 -1.01 -8.21 -12.27
N GLY A 40 -0.56 -6.96 -12.48
CA GLY A 40 -0.43 -5.97 -11.39
C GLY A 40 0.80 -6.13 -10.49
N HIS A 41 1.71 -7.07 -10.78
CA HIS A 41 2.93 -7.30 -10.01
C HIS A 41 4.20 -7.20 -10.87
N VAL A 42 5.33 -6.91 -10.24
CA VAL A 42 6.66 -6.81 -10.85
C VAL A 42 7.62 -7.77 -10.16
N CYS A 43 8.44 -8.45 -10.95
CA CYS A 43 9.52 -9.29 -10.42
C CYS A 43 10.70 -8.41 -10.01
N SER A 44 11.08 -8.45 -8.74
CA SER A 44 12.25 -7.77 -8.19
C SER A 44 12.98 -8.72 -7.25
N ASN A 45 14.29 -8.89 -7.39
CA ASN A 45 15.09 -9.81 -6.57
C ASN A 45 14.53 -11.25 -6.49
N GLY A 46 13.91 -11.75 -7.56
CA GLY A 46 13.33 -13.09 -7.59
C GLY A 46 11.97 -13.24 -6.88
N GLU A 47 11.43 -12.15 -6.33
CA GLU A 47 10.13 -12.09 -5.67
C GLU A 47 9.17 -11.14 -6.42
N CYS A 48 7.89 -11.47 -6.39
CA CYS A 48 6.82 -10.66 -6.96
C CYS A 48 6.34 -9.64 -5.95
N TYR A 49 6.38 -8.36 -6.34
CA TYR A 49 5.88 -7.24 -5.56
C TYR A 49 4.70 -6.58 -6.29
N PRO A 50 3.70 -6.04 -5.58
CA PRO A 50 2.65 -5.26 -6.22
C PRO A 50 3.28 -4.04 -6.90
N LYS A 51 2.86 -3.76 -8.15
CA LYS A 51 3.25 -2.51 -8.83
C LYS A 51 2.70 -1.35 -7.99
N MET A 52 3.59 -0.47 -7.50
CA MET A 52 3.17 0.73 -6.77
C MET A 52 2.19 1.52 -7.66
N LYS A 53 1.01 1.83 -7.10
CA LYS A 53 -0.15 2.34 -7.83
C LYS A 53 0.08 3.79 -8.28
N ASP A 54 0.74 3.97 -9.42
CA ASP A 54 0.55 5.16 -10.29
C ASP A 54 -0.10 4.79 -11.64
N TYR A 55 -0.52 3.52 -11.79
CA TYR A 55 -1.18 3.07 -13.01
C TYR A 55 -2.24 2.00 -12.71
N LYS A 56 -3.46 2.44 -12.41
CA LYS A 56 -4.65 1.58 -12.40
C LYS A 56 -5.28 1.60 -13.79
N ALA A 57 -4.84 0.70 -14.66
CA ALA A 57 -5.71 0.16 -15.70
C ALA A 57 -6.59 -0.90 -15.04
N GLY A 58 -7.83 -0.53 -14.68
CA GLY A 58 -8.91 -1.44 -14.30
C GLY A 58 -8.72 -2.21 -12.99
N GLY A 59 -9.37 -1.76 -11.92
CA GLY A 59 -9.51 -2.56 -10.71
C GLY A 59 -10.32 -1.81 -9.66
N VAL A 60 -11.63 -2.06 -9.69
CA VAL A 60 -12.63 -1.72 -8.68
C VAL A 60 -12.32 -2.50 -7.41
N ASP A 61 -11.74 -1.82 -6.42
CA ASP A 61 -11.85 -2.18 -5.01
C ASP A 61 -11.52 -0.94 -4.17
N SER A 62 -12.57 -0.45 -3.52
CA SER A 62 -12.67 0.52 -2.45
C SER A 62 -11.62 0.20 -1.36
N ASP A 63 -10.92 1.10 -0.67
CA ASP A 63 -11.39 2.23 0.15
C ASP A 63 -10.17 3.10 0.54
N VAL A 64 -9.45 3.69 -0.41
CA VAL A 64 -8.30 4.58 -0.06
C VAL A 64 -8.35 5.88 -0.84
N LYS A 65 -9.04 6.83 -0.20
CA LYS A 65 -9.00 8.29 -0.30
C LYS A 65 -7.78 8.88 -1.05
N ALA A 66 -7.83 8.89 -2.38
CA ALA A 66 -7.10 9.83 -3.23
C ALA A 66 -8.08 10.93 -3.67
N SER A 67 -8.48 11.77 -2.72
CA SER A 67 -9.74 12.51 -2.77
C SER A 67 -9.73 13.76 -3.66
N ASN A 68 -9.23 13.68 -4.90
CA ASN A 68 -9.68 14.53 -6.02
C ASN A 68 -9.01 14.19 -7.36
N VAL A 69 -7.88 13.47 -7.38
CA VAL A 69 -7.17 13.15 -8.63
C VAL A 69 -7.66 11.80 -9.18
N ILE A 70 -8.25 11.81 -10.37
CA ILE A 70 -8.78 10.59 -11.01
C ILE A 70 -7.85 10.00 -12.09
N GLY A 71 -6.83 10.74 -12.53
CA GLY A 71 -5.89 10.31 -13.56
C GLY A 71 -5.14 11.48 -14.23
N PRO A 72 -4.29 11.23 -15.24
CA PRO A 72 -3.67 12.26 -16.07
C PRO A 72 -4.67 12.83 -17.08
N CYS A 73 -4.34 13.97 -17.68
CA CYS A 73 -5.12 14.50 -18.80
C CYS A 73 -4.81 13.73 -20.09
N VAL A 74 -5.82 13.53 -20.94
CA VAL A 74 -5.65 12.93 -22.26
C VAL A 74 -5.88 14.03 -23.29
N ASN A 75 -4.84 14.43 -24.01
CA ASN A 75 -4.89 15.58 -24.94
C ASN A 75 -5.41 16.87 -24.28
N GLY A 76 -5.07 17.09 -23.01
CA GLY A 76 -5.53 18.26 -22.23
C GLY A 76 -7.00 18.18 -21.77
N LEU A 77 -7.66 17.04 -21.96
CA LEU A 77 -9.06 16.84 -21.59
C LEU A 77 -9.20 15.84 -20.44
N CYS A 78 -10.32 16.00 -19.72
CA CYS A 78 -10.76 15.13 -18.64
C CYS A 78 -12.22 14.69 -18.87
N PRO A 79 -12.65 13.56 -18.31
CA PRO A 79 -14.04 13.12 -18.40
C PRO A 79 -15.00 14.16 -17.78
N LYS A 80 -16.28 14.11 -18.17
CA LYS A 80 -17.30 15.07 -17.72
C LYS A 80 -17.29 15.24 -16.19
N GLY A 81 -17.35 16.50 -15.72
CA GLY A 81 -17.30 16.84 -14.29
C GLY A 81 -15.88 16.89 -13.70
N HIS A 82 -14.83 16.89 -14.54
CA HIS A 82 -13.43 16.97 -14.11
C HIS A 82 -12.68 18.02 -14.92
N GLU A 83 -11.64 18.59 -14.31
CA GLU A 83 -10.83 19.67 -14.88
C GLU A 83 -9.36 19.25 -14.96
N CYS A 84 -8.70 19.64 -16.06
CA CYS A 84 -7.27 19.38 -16.25
C CYS A 84 -6.43 20.51 -15.63
N VAL A 85 -5.73 20.20 -14.55
CA VAL A 85 -4.78 21.12 -13.89
C VAL A 85 -3.42 20.44 -13.83
N SER A 86 -2.36 21.08 -14.33
CA SER A 86 -0.99 20.55 -14.27
C SER A 86 -0.86 19.09 -14.76
N ASN A 87 -1.51 18.78 -15.89
CA ASN A 87 -1.56 17.44 -16.51
C ASN A 87 -2.22 16.34 -15.65
N LYS A 88 -3.06 16.73 -14.69
CA LYS A 88 -3.86 15.82 -13.85
C LYS A 88 -5.33 16.23 -13.88
N CYS A 89 -6.21 15.25 -13.91
CA CYS A 89 -7.65 15.42 -13.85
C CYS A 89 -8.13 15.45 -12.40
N TYR A 90 -8.73 16.58 -12.01
CA TYR A 90 -9.31 16.80 -10.70
C TYR A 90 -10.84 16.78 -10.80
N LYS A 91 -11.52 16.24 -9.79
CA LYS A 91 -12.98 16.38 -9.67
C LYS A 91 -13.32 17.86 -9.58
N SER A 92 -14.06 18.37 -10.56
CA SER A 92 -14.49 19.76 -10.54
C SER A 92 -15.53 19.91 -9.43
N MET A 93 -15.30 20.82 -8.49
CA MET A 93 -16.24 21.09 -7.38
C MET A 93 -17.41 22.00 -7.79
N LEU A 94 -17.63 22.20 -9.09
CA LEU A 94 -18.83 22.88 -9.60
C LEU A 94 -19.95 21.85 -9.80
N SER A 95 -20.85 21.79 -8.81
CA SER A 95 -22.22 21.27 -8.93
C SER A 95 -23.13 22.31 -9.56
#